data_AF-A0AAV4CTB9-F1
#
_entry.id   AF-A0AAV4CTB9-F1
#
_cell.length_a   1.000
_cell.length_b   1.000
_cell.length_c   1.000
_cell.angle_alpha   90.00
_cell.angle_beta   90.00
_cell.angle_gamma   90.00
#
_symmetry.space_group_name_H-M   'P 1'
#
loop_
_entity.id
_entity.type
_entity.pdbx_description
1 polymer ?
#
loop_
_entity_poly.entity_id
_entity_poly.type
_entity_poly.pdbx_seq_one_letter_code
_entity_poly.pdbx_strand_id
1 'polypeptide(L)'
;MVTVDDDDDDDDDDDDDDDDDDDDDDDDDDDDDDDDDDDDDDDDDNDKDDDDDDDDHHHHHHHHHHHYSQSWPRGFGLPFWAMGGLSLILTPLLMGTLPVVKADQQSTSCTDNGKSVLLLAKSGLIWAGLLGLFMSAVGNVFLAPTLAKHLEKYGLNPLAIGMCFTLHPVLYTVFTPIFGFLTDRLDVKSPLLLAGSLGCSVAFALIGPTPFLSFLPRSLWVSLVGYMVLGISEAGLTVPTAKCLIQGASELGFPSGVSTFSIMSGLNLGGYHFGAFVGPLLGGTLTDLMGFGYSATTISAAYLLTFLIFCCILGHRYKNRNKHVLKEEESSPLLKQHNESRRSSFGETKNS
;
A
#
# COMPACT_ATOMS: atom_id res chain seq x y z
N MET A 1 -2.14 -62.40 34.01
CA MET A 1 -3.15 -63.38 34.45
C MET A 1 -3.93 -62.70 35.56
N VAL A 2 -5.26 -62.61 35.40
CA VAL A 2 -6.27 -61.97 36.28
C VAL A 2 -6.27 -60.42 36.16
N THR A 3 -7.04 -59.73 35.30
CA THR A 3 -8.52 -59.54 35.13
C THR A 3 -9.26 -59.12 36.39
N VAL A 4 -10.00 -58.01 36.33
CA VAL A 4 -11.46 -57.88 36.56
C VAL A 4 -11.87 -56.43 36.27
N ASP A 5 -12.96 -56.34 35.51
CA ASP A 5 -13.74 -55.18 35.06
C ASP A 5 -14.63 -54.61 36.19
N ASP A 6 -15.56 -53.70 35.82
CA ASP A 6 -16.77 -53.15 36.50
C ASP A 6 -16.75 -51.62 36.24
N ASP A 7 -17.40 -51.05 35.21
CA ASP A 7 -18.84 -50.98 34.86
C ASP A 7 -19.76 -50.52 36.02
N ASP A 8 -20.38 -49.36 35.83
CA ASP A 8 -21.62 -48.80 36.43
C ASP A 8 -21.75 -47.37 35.82
N ASP A 9 -22.51 -47.10 34.74
CA ASP A 9 -23.98 -47.10 34.55
C ASP A 9 -24.74 -45.92 35.21
N ASP A 10 -25.66 -45.37 34.40
CA ASP A 10 -26.87 -44.60 34.69
C ASP A 10 -26.74 -43.08 35.01
N ASP A 11 -27.58 -42.16 34.52
CA ASP A 11 -28.68 -42.17 33.53
C ASP A 11 -29.25 -40.73 33.45
N ASP A 12 -30.15 -40.53 32.49
CA ASP A 12 -31.22 -39.53 32.39
C ASP A 12 -30.87 -38.16 31.76
N ASP A 13 -31.22 -37.91 30.48
CA ASP A 13 -32.57 -37.73 29.87
C ASP A 13 -32.96 -36.24 29.90
N ASP A 14 -33.06 -35.59 28.74
CA ASP A 14 -34.32 -35.28 28.02
C ASP A 14 -34.46 -33.73 28.09
N ASP A 15 -34.89 -32.94 27.11
CA ASP A 15 -35.81 -33.12 25.98
C ASP A 15 -35.73 -31.80 25.15
N ASP A 16 -36.00 -31.93 23.84
CA ASP A 16 -36.87 -31.06 23.03
C ASP A 16 -36.45 -29.58 22.76
N ASP A 17 -36.71 -28.95 21.62
CA ASP A 17 -37.45 -29.31 20.42
C ASP A 17 -37.07 -28.33 19.30
N ASP A 18 -37.47 -28.71 18.09
CA ASP A 18 -37.36 -28.05 16.79
C ASP A 18 -37.87 -26.59 16.75
N ASP A 19 -37.40 -25.81 15.77
CA ASP A 19 -38.27 -25.25 14.73
C ASP A 19 -37.42 -24.51 13.66
N ASP A 20 -37.63 -24.95 12.42
CA ASP A 20 -37.30 -24.26 11.18
C ASP A 20 -38.09 -22.94 11.09
N ASP A 21 -37.54 -21.92 10.41
CA ASP A 21 -38.31 -21.09 9.47
C ASP A 21 -37.32 -20.27 8.61
N ASP A 22 -37.38 -20.55 7.29
CA ASP A 22 -36.97 -19.65 6.22
C ASP A 22 -37.84 -18.38 6.28
N ASP A 23 -37.27 -17.21 6.00
CA ASP A 23 -37.95 -16.16 5.25
C ASP A 23 -36.92 -15.17 4.69
N ASP A 24 -36.96 -15.04 3.36
CA ASP A 24 -36.43 -13.94 2.57
C ASP A 24 -37.07 -12.62 3.02
N ASP A 25 -36.33 -11.52 3.02
CA ASP A 25 -36.88 -10.21 2.67
C ASP A 25 -35.74 -9.26 2.25
N ASP A 26 -35.84 -8.84 0.99
CA ASP A 26 -35.17 -7.69 0.38
C ASP A 26 -35.66 -6.40 1.07
N ASP A 27 -34.77 -5.45 1.33
CA ASP A 27 -35.17 -4.03 1.45
C ASP A 27 -34.00 -3.16 0.95
N ASP A 28 -34.22 -2.58 -0.24
CA ASP A 28 -33.52 -1.45 -0.82
C ASP A 28 -34.02 -0.16 -0.14
N ASP A 29 -33.15 0.60 0.50
CA ASP A 29 -33.43 1.98 0.92
C ASP A 29 -32.61 2.96 0.05
N ASP A 30 -33.26 3.45 -1.01
CA ASP A 30 -32.90 4.66 -1.76
C ASP A 30 -33.50 5.88 -1.03
N ASP A 31 -32.65 6.73 -0.44
CA ASP A 31 -33.05 8.07 0.03
C ASP A 31 -32.56 9.12 -0.98
N ASP A 32 -33.41 9.45 -1.95
CA ASP A 32 -33.35 10.66 -2.77
C ASP A 32 -34.26 11.74 -2.12
N ASP A 33 -33.65 12.74 -1.47
CA ASP A 33 -34.34 13.98 -1.06
C ASP A 33 -34.09 15.06 -2.13
N ASP A 34 -35.05 15.20 -3.06
CA ASP A 34 -35.26 16.39 -3.88
C ASP A 34 -36.26 17.32 -3.15
N ASP A 35 -35.79 18.48 -2.69
CA ASP A 35 -36.65 19.61 -2.31
C ASP A 35 -36.41 20.75 -3.34
N ASP A 36 -37.30 20.84 -4.33
CA ASP A 36 -37.60 22.07 -5.06
C ASP A 36 -38.85 22.69 -4.41
N ASP A 37 -38.78 23.98 -4.07
CA ASP A 37 -39.89 24.95 -4.15
C ASP A 37 -39.36 26.32 -3.71
N ASP A 38 -39.41 27.31 -4.61
CA ASP A 38 -39.99 28.62 -4.32
C ASP A 38 -40.07 29.43 -5.63
N ASP A 39 -41.33 29.66 -6.01
CA ASP A 39 -41.83 30.56 -7.05
C ASP A 39 -41.38 32.01 -6.82
N ASP A 40 -41.16 32.74 -7.90
CA ASP A 40 -41.47 34.18 -7.95
C ASP A 40 -41.82 34.58 -9.40
N ASP A 41 -43.06 35.02 -9.55
CA ASP A 41 -43.69 35.63 -10.72
C ASP A 41 -42.98 36.92 -11.17
N ASP A 42 -43.02 37.23 -12.47
CA ASP A 42 -43.46 38.54 -12.97
C ASP A 42 -43.49 38.56 -14.51
N ASP A 43 -44.73 38.59 -15.02
CA ASP A 43 -45.30 39.26 -16.19
C ASP A 43 -44.38 39.86 -17.28
N ASP A 44 -44.61 39.44 -18.52
CA ASP A 44 -44.61 40.36 -19.68
C ASP A 44 -45.51 39.80 -20.81
N ASP A 45 -46.75 40.27 -20.83
CA ASP A 45 -47.69 40.13 -21.94
C ASP A 45 -47.33 41.08 -23.10
N ASN A 46 -47.35 40.55 -24.33
CA ASN A 46 -47.66 41.38 -25.50
C ASN A 46 -48.20 40.54 -26.68
N ASP A 47 -49.52 40.61 -26.84
CA ASP A 47 -50.37 40.59 -28.04
C ASP A 47 -49.84 39.95 -29.35
N LYS A 48 -50.60 39.00 -29.91
CA LYS A 48 -51.61 39.24 -30.98
C LYS A 48 -52.12 37.94 -31.65
N ASP A 49 -53.44 37.83 -31.62
CA ASP A 49 -54.38 37.56 -32.72
C ASP A 49 -54.37 36.22 -33.50
N ASP A 50 -55.52 35.52 -33.32
CA ASP A 50 -56.43 35.01 -34.36
C ASP A 50 -56.57 33.47 -34.60
N ASP A 51 -57.85 33.08 -34.49
CA ASP A 51 -58.65 32.07 -35.20
C ASP A 51 -58.79 30.61 -34.64
N ASP A 52 -59.99 30.40 -34.07
CA ASP A 52 -60.99 29.34 -34.33
C ASP A 52 -60.56 27.86 -34.47
N ASP A 53 -61.02 27.01 -33.54
CA ASP A 53 -62.07 26.00 -33.80
C ASP A 53 -62.32 25.10 -32.57
N ASP A 54 -63.60 24.95 -32.22
CA ASP A 54 -64.13 24.00 -31.23
C ASP A 54 -63.89 22.54 -31.69
N ASP A 55 -63.39 21.67 -30.79
CA ASP A 55 -63.79 20.25 -30.78
C ASP A 55 -63.42 19.55 -29.46
N ASP A 56 -64.47 19.16 -28.73
CA ASP A 56 -64.45 18.27 -27.57
C ASP A 56 -63.91 16.88 -27.93
N HIS A 57 -62.78 16.46 -27.36
CA HIS A 57 -62.50 15.03 -27.16
C HIS A 57 -61.58 14.77 -25.95
N HIS A 58 -62.19 14.28 -24.86
CA HIS A 58 -61.53 13.47 -23.83
C HIS A 58 -60.68 12.37 -24.48
N HIS A 59 -59.37 12.25 -24.20
CA HIS A 59 -58.68 10.95 -24.15
C HIS A 59 -57.31 11.06 -23.43
N HIS A 60 -57.27 10.46 -22.24
CA HIS A 60 -56.16 9.73 -21.61
C HIS A 60 -54.76 10.35 -21.55
N HIS A 61 -54.37 10.72 -20.32
CA HIS A 61 -52.99 10.79 -19.85
C HIS A 61 -52.26 9.47 -20.14
N HIS A 62 -51.35 9.49 -21.12
CA HIS A 62 -50.27 8.52 -21.20
C HIS A 62 -49.09 9.07 -20.41
N HIS A 63 -48.93 8.61 -19.17
CA HIS A 63 -47.66 8.70 -18.46
C HIS A 63 -46.62 7.90 -19.24
N HIS A 64 -45.78 8.60 -19.99
CA HIS A 64 -44.52 8.05 -20.49
C HIS A 64 -43.59 7.87 -19.28
N HIS A 65 -43.61 6.69 -18.68
CA HIS A 65 -42.50 6.23 -17.85
C HIS A 65 -41.26 6.17 -18.74
N HIS A 66 -40.42 7.19 -18.65
CA HIS A 66 -39.05 7.12 -19.10
C HIS A 66 -38.35 6.08 -18.23
N HIS A 67 -38.33 4.83 -18.71
CA HIS A 67 -37.34 3.87 -18.25
C HIS A 67 -35.97 4.45 -18.60
N TYR A 68 -35.33 5.07 -17.61
CA TYR A 68 -33.88 5.21 -17.60
C TYR A 68 -33.30 3.79 -17.56
N SER A 69 -33.21 3.15 -18.73
CA SER A 69 -32.27 2.05 -18.88
C SER A 69 -30.90 2.68 -18.63
N GLN A 70 -30.37 2.51 -17.42
CA GLN A 70 -28.96 2.74 -17.13
C GLN A 70 -28.18 1.82 -18.05
N SER A 71 -27.93 2.30 -19.27
CA SER A 71 -27.09 1.59 -20.20
C SER A 71 -25.68 1.72 -19.65
N TRP A 72 -25.20 0.65 -19.04
CA TRP A 72 -23.80 0.46 -18.70
C TRP A 72 -22.93 1.11 -19.78
N PRO A 73 -22.02 2.04 -19.48
CA PRO A 73 -21.25 2.73 -20.50
C PRO A 73 -20.51 1.68 -21.33
N ARG A 74 -20.97 1.48 -22.58
CA ARG A 74 -20.81 0.27 -23.42
C ARG A 74 -19.37 -0.08 -23.84
N GLY A 75 -18.36 0.49 -23.19
CA GLY A 75 -16.94 0.25 -23.46
C GLY A 75 -16.12 -0.16 -22.23
N PHE A 76 -16.64 -0.03 -21.01
CA PHE A 76 -15.84 -0.31 -19.80
C PHE A 76 -15.78 -1.79 -19.42
N GLY A 77 -16.71 -2.64 -19.88
CA GLY A 77 -16.75 -4.06 -19.49
C GLY A 77 -15.52 -4.87 -19.95
N LEU A 78 -14.97 -4.58 -21.13
CA LEU A 78 -13.88 -5.35 -21.74
C LEU A 78 -12.63 -5.48 -20.84
N PRO A 79 -12.05 -4.41 -20.27
CA PRO A 79 -10.92 -4.53 -19.35
C PRO A 79 -11.25 -5.33 -18.08
N PHE A 80 -12.47 -5.25 -17.55
CA PHE A 80 -12.88 -6.04 -16.37
C PHE A 80 -12.98 -7.54 -16.71
N TRP A 81 -13.63 -7.90 -17.81
CA TRP A 81 -13.72 -9.29 -18.25
C TRP A 81 -12.34 -9.88 -18.59
N ALA A 82 -11.46 -9.09 -19.21
CA ALA A 82 -10.10 -9.52 -19.52
C ALA A 82 -9.27 -9.75 -18.26
N MET A 83 -9.27 -8.81 -17.32
CA MET A 83 -8.52 -8.92 -16.06
C MET A 83 -9.07 -10.03 -15.15
N GLY A 84 -10.40 -10.14 -15.04
CA GLY A 84 -11.07 -11.18 -14.27
C GLY A 84 -10.92 -12.59 -14.88
N GLY A 85 -11.04 -12.71 -16.20
CA GLY A 85 -10.78 -13.97 -16.89
C GLY A 85 -9.33 -14.40 -16.75
N LEU A 86 -8.38 -13.48 -16.87
CA LEU A 86 -6.96 -13.76 -16.68
C LEU A 86 -6.65 -14.21 -15.24
N SER A 87 -7.23 -13.57 -14.21
CA SER A 87 -7.02 -13.98 -12.82
C SER A 87 -7.59 -15.36 -12.53
N LEU A 88 -8.78 -15.69 -13.08
CA LEU A 88 -9.39 -17.02 -12.99
C LEU A 88 -8.55 -18.11 -13.66
N ILE A 89 -7.88 -17.81 -14.77
CA ILE A 89 -7.00 -18.76 -15.47
C ILE A 89 -5.65 -18.93 -14.73
N LEU A 90 -5.09 -17.85 -14.20
CA LEU A 90 -3.80 -17.89 -13.50
C LEU A 90 -3.87 -18.62 -12.15
N THR A 91 -5.01 -18.54 -11.45
CA THR A 91 -5.20 -19.17 -10.14
C THR A 91 -4.96 -20.69 -10.13
N PRO A 92 -5.63 -21.52 -10.96
CA PRO A 92 -5.39 -22.96 -11.00
C PRO A 92 -3.99 -23.32 -11.52
N LEU A 93 -3.43 -22.50 -12.42
CA LEU A 93 -2.05 -22.69 -12.91
C LEU A 93 -1.04 -22.52 -11.77
N LEU A 94 -1.24 -21.52 -10.90
CA LEU A 94 -0.41 -21.31 -9.71
C LEU A 94 -0.61 -22.45 -8.69
N MET A 95 -1.85 -22.87 -8.45
CA MET A 95 -2.13 -23.98 -7.53
C MET A 95 -1.44 -25.29 -7.96
N GLY A 96 -1.34 -25.56 -9.27
CA GLY A 96 -0.63 -26.72 -9.80
C GLY A 96 0.90 -26.65 -9.73
N THR A 97 1.49 -25.45 -9.54
CA THR A 97 2.95 -25.23 -9.55
C THR A 97 3.53 -24.93 -8.16
N LEU A 98 2.71 -24.47 -7.22
CA LEU A 98 3.15 -24.16 -5.85
C LEU A 98 3.46 -25.45 -5.08
N PRO A 99 4.68 -25.61 -4.53
CA PRO A 99 4.98 -26.72 -3.65
C PRO A 99 4.15 -26.57 -2.37
N VAL A 100 3.50 -27.65 -1.94
CA VAL A 100 2.81 -27.70 -0.64
C VAL A 100 3.85 -27.53 0.45
N VAL A 101 3.95 -26.33 1.00
CA VAL A 101 4.75 -26.06 2.19
C VAL A 101 4.00 -26.66 3.36
N LYS A 102 4.47 -27.81 3.87
CA LYS A 102 3.98 -28.33 5.15
C LYS A 102 4.28 -27.26 6.19
N ALA A 103 3.25 -26.71 6.81
CA ALA A 103 3.43 -25.89 7.99
C ALA A 103 4.19 -26.76 9.00
N ASP A 104 5.43 -26.39 9.34
CA ASP A 104 6.12 -27.06 10.44
C ASP A 104 5.22 -26.94 11.66
N GLN A 105 4.68 -28.07 12.11
CA GLN A 105 3.96 -28.20 13.37
C GLN A 105 4.92 -28.10 14.56
N GLN A 106 5.96 -27.27 14.46
CA GLN A 106 6.64 -26.77 15.64
C GLN A 106 5.85 -25.58 16.18
N SER A 107 4.62 -25.91 16.58
CA SER A 107 3.82 -25.16 17.53
C SER A 107 4.52 -25.19 18.88
N THR A 108 5.62 -24.45 19.03
CA THR A 108 5.99 -23.96 20.36
C THR A 108 5.28 -22.63 20.56
N SER A 109 4.07 -22.74 21.11
CA SER A 109 3.46 -21.73 21.98
C SER A 109 3.54 -20.28 21.48
N CYS A 110 2.72 -19.93 20.50
CA CYS A 110 2.37 -18.54 20.17
C CYS A 110 0.93 -18.27 20.62
N THR A 111 0.65 -18.51 21.90
CA THR A 111 -0.52 -17.98 22.60
C THR A 111 -0.04 -16.80 23.46
N ASP A 112 0.65 -15.84 22.84
CA ASP A 112 0.98 -14.51 23.40
C ASP A 112 1.15 -13.48 22.26
N ASN A 113 0.22 -13.52 21.29
CA ASN A 113 0.39 -12.89 19.96
C ASN A 113 0.44 -11.36 19.99
N GLY A 114 -0.17 -10.70 20.97
CA GLY A 114 -0.09 -9.24 21.10
C GLY A 114 1.30 -8.75 21.50
N LYS A 115 2.00 -9.48 22.39
CA LYS A 115 3.31 -9.05 22.89
C LYS A 115 4.45 -9.31 21.89
N SER A 116 4.30 -10.31 21.03
CA SER A 116 5.27 -10.62 19.98
C SER A 116 5.24 -9.58 18.86
N VAL A 117 4.07 -9.22 18.31
CA VAL A 117 3.99 -8.20 17.26
C VAL A 117 4.41 -6.81 17.75
N LEU A 118 4.07 -6.45 19.00
CA LEU A 118 4.56 -5.20 19.61
C LEU A 118 6.09 -5.16 19.76
N LEU A 119 6.77 -6.30 19.81
CA LEU A 119 8.23 -6.36 19.79
C LEU A 119 8.80 -5.78 18.49
N LEU A 120 8.10 -5.95 17.37
CA LEU A 120 8.51 -5.44 16.05
C LEU A 120 8.65 -3.91 16.06
N ALA A 121 7.83 -3.21 16.84
CA ALA A 121 7.91 -1.75 17.00
C ALA A 121 9.24 -1.27 17.62
N LYS A 122 10.03 -2.16 18.23
CA LYS A 122 11.37 -1.83 18.74
C LYS A 122 12.42 -1.75 17.62
N SER A 123 12.15 -2.31 16.43
CA SER A 123 13.11 -2.31 15.33
C SER A 123 12.99 -1.04 14.49
N GLY A 124 14.07 -0.25 14.45
CA GLY A 124 14.13 0.94 13.59
C GLY A 124 14.07 0.63 12.09
N LEU A 125 14.43 -0.58 11.65
CA LEU A 125 14.29 -0.99 10.25
C LEU A 125 12.83 -1.20 9.85
N ILE A 126 12.00 -1.65 10.79
CA ILE A 126 10.57 -1.86 10.54
C ILE A 126 9.89 -0.51 10.36
N TRP A 127 10.18 0.46 11.22
CA TRP A 127 9.69 1.83 11.06
C TRP A 127 10.18 2.49 9.77
N ALA A 128 11.46 2.30 9.41
CA ALA A 128 11.98 2.80 8.13
C ALA A 128 11.24 2.18 6.94
N GLY A 129 10.96 0.87 6.99
CA GLY A 129 10.20 0.21 5.95
C GLY A 129 8.75 0.70 5.86
N LEU A 130 8.03 0.75 6.99
CA LEU A 130 6.66 1.24 7.04
C LEU A 130 6.54 2.69 6.53
N LEU A 131 7.47 3.57 6.94
CA LEU A 131 7.51 4.95 6.45
C LEU A 131 7.78 5.01 4.94
N GLY A 132 8.69 4.17 4.43
CA GLY A 132 8.99 4.09 3.00
C GLY A 132 7.78 3.69 2.16
N LEU A 133 7.03 2.69 2.60
CA LEU A 133 5.80 2.22 1.93
C LEU A 133 4.69 3.23 2.01
N PHE A 134 4.49 3.82 3.19
CA PHE A 134 3.50 4.85 3.39
C PHE A 134 3.75 6.02 2.43
N MET A 135 5.00 6.52 2.37
CA MET A 135 5.36 7.62 1.49
C MET A 135 5.26 7.27 0.01
N SER A 136 5.73 6.08 -0.39
CA SER A 136 5.57 5.52 -1.74
C SER A 136 4.10 5.56 -2.17
N ALA A 137 3.22 4.99 -1.35
CA ALA A 137 1.79 4.97 -1.62
C ALA A 137 1.16 6.38 -1.64
N VAL A 138 1.48 7.24 -0.67
CA VAL A 138 1.00 8.64 -0.66
C VAL A 138 1.39 9.34 -1.96
N GLY A 139 2.65 9.25 -2.39
CA GLY A 139 3.11 9.89 -3.62
C GLY A 139 2.42 9.33 -4.86
N ASN A 140 2.39 8.01 -5.03
CA ASN A 140 1.77 7.38 -6.19
C ASN A 140 0.29 7.78 -6.32
N VAL A 141 -0.47 7.64 -5.23
CA VAL A 141 -1.92 7.86 -5.26
C VAL A 141 -2.29 9.36 -5.21
N PHE A 142 -1.44 10.22 -4.65
CA PHE A 142 -1.59 11.69 -4.73
C PHE A 142 -1.73 12.20 -6.17
N LEU A 143 -1.05 11.55 -7.12
CA LEU A 143 -1.05 11.95 -8.52
C LEU A 143 -2.34 11.56 -9.25
N ALA A 144 -3.14 10.61 -8.73
CA ALA A 144 -4.34 10.14 -9.40
C ALA A 144 -5.40 11.25 -9.63
N PRO A 145 -5.85 12.01 -8.61
CA PRO A 145 -6.85 13.07 -8.82
C PRO A 145 -6.27 14.36 -9.40
N THR A 146 -4.94 14.52 -9.43
CA THR A 146 -4.29 15.81 -9.67
C THR A 146 -3.57 15.88 -11.02
N LEU A 147 -2.97 14.78 -11.47
CA LEU A 147 -2.11 14.77 -12.64
C LEU A 147 -2.90 14.90 -13.95
N ALA A 148 -4.09 14.29 -14.04
CA ALA A 148 -4.94 14.41 -15.23
C ALA A 148 -5.30 15.89 -15.48
N LYS A 149 -5.81 16.59 -14.45
CA LYS A 149 -6.09 18.03 -14.48
C LYS A 149 -4.83 18.86 -14.79
N HIS A 150 -3.65 18.42 -14.37
CA HIS A 150 -2.39 19.09 -14.71
C HIS A 150 -2.03 18.93 -16.20
N LEU A 151 -2.21 17.73 -16.75
CA LEU A 151 -1.87 17.40 -18.14
C LEU A 151 -2.84 18.00 -19.16
N GLU A 152 -4.13 18.11 -18.81
CA GLU A 152 -5.15 18.76 -19.63
C GLU A 152 -4.82 20.23 -19.95
N LYS A 153 -4.12 20.93 -19.04
CA LYS A 153 -3.66 22.31 -19.26
C LYS A 153 -2.72 22.46 -20.45
N TYR A 154 -2.10 21.37 -20.90
CA TYR A 154 -1.26 21.36 -22.10
C TYR A 154 -2.03 21.01 -23.39
N GLY A 155 -3.36 20.90 -23.34
CA GLY A 155 -4.21 20.63 -24.50
C GLY A 155 -4.10 19.20 -25.03
N LEU A 156 -3.70 18.25 -24.18
CA LEU A 156 -3.57 16.84 -24.55
C LEU A 156 -4.94 16.17 -24.64
N ASN A 157 -5.10 15.26 -25.60
CA ASN A 157 -6.29 14.42 -25.68
C ASN A 157 -6.27 13.33 -24.58
N PRO A 158 -7.42 12.71 -24.25
CA PRO A 158 -7.50 11.70 -23.19
C PRO A 158 -6.58 10.49 -23.40
N LEU A 159 -6.37 10.08 -24.66
CA LEU A 159 -5.47 8.97 -24.99
C LEU A 159 -4.01 9.30 -24.63
N ALA A 160 -3.54 10.51 -24.95
CA ALA A 160 -2.20 10.97 -24.61
C ALA A 160 -2.00 11.10 -23.11
N ILE A 161 -3.01 11.60 -22.39
CA ILE A 161 -2.99 11.64 -20.92
C ILE A 161 -2.85 10.22 -20.36
N GLY A 162 -3.65 9.27 -20.87
CA GLY A 162 -3.54 7.85 -20.51
C GLY A 162 -2.12 7.29 -20.74
N MET A 163 -1.51 7.56 -21.90
CA MET A 163 -0.12 7.16 -22.17
C MET A 163 0.88 7.77 -21.18
N CYS A 164 0.72 9.04 -20.78
CA CYS A 164 1.56 9.65 -19.76
C CYS A 164 1.47 8.91 -18.41
N PHE A 165 0.26 8.51 -17.99
CA PHE A 165 0.05 7.71 -16.78
C PHE A 165 0.72 6.33 -16.85
N THR A 166 0.96 5.77 -18.04
CA THR A 166 1.66 4.47 -18.19
C THR A 166 3.17 4.53 -17.98
N LEU A 167 3.81 5.71 -18.10
CA LEU A 167 5.27 5.83 -17.98
C LEU A 167 5.77 5.36 -16.61
N HIS A 168 5.06 5.75 -15.55
CA HIS A 168 5.39 5.37 -14.18
C HIS A 168 5.35 3.85 -13.95
N PRO A 169 4.21 3.14 -14.14
CA PRO A 169 4.12 1.71 -13.85
C PRO A 169 5.01 0.87 -14.77
N VAL A 170 5.23 1.28 -16.02
CA VAL A 170 6.14 0.59 -16.95
C VAL A 170 7.58 0.63 -16.40
N LEU A 171 8.07 1.80 -16.02
CA LEU A 171 9.42 1.94 -15.48
C LEU A 171 9.56 1.26 -14.13
N TYR A 172 8.57 1.39 -13.25
CA TYR A 172 8.54 0.66 -11.99
C TYR A 172 8.66 -0.85 -12.22
N THR A 173 7.87 -1.40 -13.15
CA THR A 173 7.86 -2.84 -13.48
C THR A 173 9.19 -3.32 -14.04
N VAL A 174 9.83 -2.55 -14.93
CA VAL A 174 11.11 -2.90 -15.54
C VAL A 174 12.25 -2.84 -14.51
N PHE A 175 12.26 -1.85 -13.61
CA PHE A 175 13.35 -1.65 -12.66
C PHE A 175 13.20 -2.48 -11.38
N THR A 176 11.99 -2.90 -11.02
CA THR A 176 11.73 -3.78 -9.87
C THR A 176 12.59 -5.05 -9.86
N PRO A 177 12.65 -5.88 -10.93
CA PRO A 177 13.50 -7.07 -10.94
C PRO A 177 15.00 -6.71 -10.93
N ILE A 178 15.40 -5.61 -11.57
CA ILE A 178 16.79 -5.14 -11.58
C ILE A 178 17.25 -4.82 -10.15
N PHE A 179 16.45 -4.04 -9.41
CA PHE A 179 16.74 -3.70 -8.03
C PHE A 179 16.54 -4.87 -7.06
N GLY A 180 15.62 -5.79 -7.35
CA GLY A 180 15.49 -7.05 -6.64
C GLY A 180 16.79 -7.85 -6.70
N PHE A 181 17.29 -8.08 -7.92
CA PHE A 181 18.57 -8.76 -8.14
C PHE A 181 19.75 -8.03 -7.49
N LEU A 182 19.81 -6.71 -7.63
CA LEU A 182 20.90 -5.89 -7.08
C LEU A 182 20.96 -5.98 -5.55
N THR A 183 19.80 -5.91 -4.90
CA THR A 183 19.71 -6.01 -3.43
C THR A 183 20.00 -7.41 -2.91
N ASP A 184 19.69 -8.47 -3.67
CA ASP A 184 20.06 -9.85 -3.31
C ASP A 184 21.56 -10.14 -3.47
N ARG A 185 22.20 -9.58 -4.50
CA ARG A 185 23.60 -9.92 -4.81
C ARG A 185 24.62 -9.03 -4.12
N LEU A 186 24.33 -7.74 -3.95
CA LEU A 186 25.33 -6.75 -3.54
C LEU A 186 25.10 -6.16 -2.14
N ASP A 187 24.08 -6.63 -1.41
CA ASP A 187 23.66 -6.09 -0.10
C ASP A 187 23.46 -4.55 -0.08
N VAL A 188 23.10 -3.97 -1.21
CA VAL A 188 22.95 -2.51 -1.40
C VAL A 188 21.58 -1.97 -0.96
N LYS A 189 20.86 -2.66 -0.07
CA LYS A 189 19.52 -2.25 0.38
C LYS A 189 19.49 -0.83 0.98
N SER A 190 20.45 -0.50 1.85
CA SER A 190 20.55 0.80 2.52
C SER A 190 20.80 1.96 1.54
N PRO A 191 21.83 1.91 0.67
CA PRO A 191 22.04 2.99 -0.30
C PRO A 191 20.91 3.05 -1.33
N LEU A 192 20.28 1.93 -1.69
CA LEU A 192 19.16 1.94 -2.62
C LEU A 192 17.92 2.62 -2.00
N LEU A 193 17.61 2.36 -0.74
CA LEU A 193 16.52 3.02 0.00
C LEU A 193 16.73 4.55 0.08
N LEU A 194 17.97 4.98 0.34
CA LEU A 194 18.36 6.39 0.35
C LEU A 194 18.27 7.02 -1.04
N ALA A 195 18.79 6.35 -2.07
CA ALA A 195 18.73 6.83 -3.43
C ALA A 195 17.28 6.91 -3.96
N GLY A 196 16.44 5.94 -3.64
CA GLY A 196 15.03 5.90 -4.02
C GLY A 196 14.23 7.03 -3.37
N SER A 197 14.37 7.23 -2.05
CA SER A 197 13.67 8.33 -1.35
C SER A 197 14.10 9.71 -1.84
N LEU A 198 15.41 9.94 -2.07
CA LEU A 198 15.91 11.18 -2.65
C LEU A 198 15.43 11.36 -4.10
N GLY A 199 15.45 10.29 -4.89
CA GLY A 199 14.99 10.28 -6.27
C GLY A 199 13.50 10.63 -6.39
N CYS A 200 12.65 10.11 -5.50
CA CYS A 200 11.23 10.49 -5.42
C CYS A 200 11.06 11.97 -5.06
N SER A 201 11.87 12.51 -4.14
CA SER A 201 11.85 13.94 -3.82
C SER A 201 12.16 14.80 -5.06
N VAL A 202 13.22 14.45 -5.81
CA VAL A 202 13.58 15.13 -7.05
C VAL A 202 12.48 14.99 -8.10
N ALA A 203 11.90 13.80 -8.25
CA ALA A 203 10.82 13.54 -9.19
C ALA A 203 9.61 14.44 -8.95
N PHE A 204 9.14 14.57 -7.71
CA PHE A 204 8.02 15.44 -7.37
C PHE A 204 8.33 16.93 -7.59
N ALA A 205 9.57 17.36 -7.34
CA ALA A 205 10.02 18.73 -7.64
C ALA A 205 10.03 19.04 -9.14
N LEU A 206 10.25 18.02 -9.99
CA LEU A 206 10.16 18.15 -11.45
C LEU A 206 8.70 18.10 -11.94
N ILE A 207 7.87 17.21 -11.39
CA ILE A 207 6.49 17.00 -11.85
C ILE A 207 5.64 18.26 -11.69
N GLY A 208 5.61 18.83 -10.48
CA GLY A 208 4.96 20.11 -10.21
C GLY A 208 6.05 21.16 -10.04
N PRO A 209 6.59 21.73 -11.14
CA PRO A 209 7.80 22.54 -11.13
C PRO A 209 7.75 23.55 -9.99
N THR A 210 8.60 23.30 -9.00
CA THR A 210 8.53 23.96 -7.71
C THR A 210 8.62 25.48 -7.90
N PRO A 211 7.78 26.29 -7.25
CA PRO A 211 7.83 27.76 -7.36
C PRO A 211 9.18 28.37 -7.00
N PHE A 212 9.96 27.67 -6.16
CA PHE A 212 11.32 28.02 -5.78
C PHE A 212 12.38 27.67 -6.84
N LEU A 213 12.08 26.78 -7.78
CA LEU A 213 12.92 26.41 -8.92
C LEU A 213 12.51 27.21 -10.17
N SER A 214 12.64 28.53 -10.11
CA SER A 214 12.22 29.45 -11.18
C SER A 214 12.95 29.26 -12.52
N PHE A 215 14.05 28.52 -12.54
CA PHE A 215 14.79 28.18 -13.75
C PHE A 215 14.19 27.03 -14.56
N LEU A 216 13.30 26.22 -13.98
CA LEU A 216 12.66 25.11 -14.69
C LEU A 216 11.48 25.61 -15.52
N PRO A 217 11.45 25.30 -16.83
CA PRO A 217 10.31 25.66 -17.67
C PRO A 217 9.07 24.86 -17.23
N ARG A 218 7.92 25.54 -17.10
CA ARG A 218 6.62 24.87 -16.86
C ARG A 218 6.18 24.20 -18.14
N SER A 219 6.55 22.94 -18.25
CA SER A 219 6.61 22.28 -19.52
C SER A 219 6.33 20.79 -19.42
N LEU A 220 5.60 20.27 -20.40
CA LEU A 220 5.17 18.88 -20.43
C LEU A 220 6.35 17.91 -20.30
N TRP A 221 7.45 18.14 -21.01
CA TRP A 221 8.62 17.25 -21.02
C TRP A 221 9.32 17.18 -19.66
N VAL A 222 9.33 18.27 -18.88
CA VAL A 222 9.86 18.24 -17.51
C VAL A 222 8.97 17.38 -16.61
N SER A 223 7.65 17.49 -16.73
CA SER A 223 6.72 16.63 -16.00
C SER A 223 6.86 15.16 -16.39
N LEU A 224 7.03 14.85 -17.68
CA LEU A 224 7.28 13.48 -18.16
C LEU A 224 8.59 12.91 -17.62
N VAL A 225 9.68 13.70 -17.65
CA VAL A 225 10.96 13.28 -17.05
C VAL A 225 10.81 13.05 -15.55
N GLY A 226 10.10 13.93 -14.84
CA GLY A 226 9.79 13.74 -13.43
C GLY A 226 9.03 12.44 -13.17
N TYR A 227 8.02 12.13 -13.99
CA TYR A 227 7.24 10.89 -13.89
C TYR A 227 8.08 9.63 -14.16
N MET A 228 9.02 9.70 -15.10
CA MET A 228 9.98 8.63 -15.37
C MET A 228 10.93 8.40 -14.19
N VAL A 229 11.50 9.48 -13.65
CA VAL A 229 12.36 9.43 -12.46
C VAL A 229 11.58 8.87 -11.27
N LEU A 230 10.30 9.21 -11.13
CA LEU A 230 9.44 8.69 -10.07
C LEU A 230 9.31 7.17 -10.14
N GLY A 231 9.01 6.59 -11.30
CA GLY A 231 8.85 5.13 -11.44
C GLY A 231 10.13 4.35 -11.11
N ILE A 232 11.29 4.85 -11.55
CA ILE A 232 12.59 4.25 -11.21
C ILE A 232 12.88 4.40 -9.71
N SER A 233 12.69 5.60 -9.16
CA SER A 233 13.02 5.89 -7.77
C SER A 233 12.12 5.14 -6.79
N GLU A 234 10.83 4.99 -7.12
CA GLU A 234 9.87 4.24 -6.34
C GLU A 234 10.21 2.75 -6.32
N ALA A 235 10.62 2.16 -7.46
CA ALA A 235 11.15 0.79 -7.44
C ALA A 235 12.37 0.64 -6.50
N GLY A 236 13.25 1.65 -6.49
CA GLY A 236 14.39 1.72 -5.58
C GLY A 236 14.02 1.98 -4.11
N LEU A 237 12.80 2.43 -3.83
CA LEU A 237 12.30 2.65 -2.48
C LEU A 237 11.54 1.42 -1.97
N THR A 238 10.61 0.88 -2.75
CA THR A 238 9.69 -0.19 -2.34
C THR A 238 10.38 -1.55 -2.23
N VAL A 239 11.26 -1.91 -3.18
CA VAL A 239 11.94 -3.22 -3.19
C VAL A 239 12.84 -3.46 -1.96
N PRO A 240 13.79 -2.56 -1.61
CA PRO A 240 14.62 -2.76 -0.42
C PRO A 240 13.82 -2.65 0.88
N THR A 241 12.68 -1.95 0.87
CA THR A 241 11.80 -1.82 2.03
C THR A 241 11.24 -3.16 2.49
N ALA A 242 10.74 -3.99 1.57
CA ALA A 242 10.27 -5.33 1.93
C ALA A 242 11.36 -6.17 2.61
N LYS A 243 12.63 -6.03 2.15
CA LYS A 243 13.79 -6.69 2.77
C LYS A 243 14.12 -6.11 4.14
N CYS A 244 13.98 -4.80 4.34
CA CYS A 244 14.16 -4.15 5.64
C CYS A 244 13.17 -4.66 6.68
N LEU A 245 11.91 -4.91 6.32
CA LEU A 245 10.90 -5.48 7.21
C LEU A 245 11.33 -6.87 7.70
N ILE A 246 11.66 -7.77 6.76
CA ILE A 246 12.09 -9.14 7.06
C ILE A 246 13.37 -9.15 7.91
N GLN A 247 14.37 -8.34 7.55
CA GLN A 247 15.59 -8.22 8.32
C GLN A 247 15.32 -7.65 9.72
N GLY A 248 14.44 -6.66 9.83
CA GLY A 248 14.06 -6.06 11.11
C GLY A 248 13.42 -7.06 12.06
N ALA A 249 12.62 -8.00 11.55
CA ALA A 249 12.06 -9.10 12.33
C ALA A 249 13.14 -10.14 12.70
N SER A 250 14.00 -10.51 11.75
CA SER A 250 15.11 -11.45 12.00
C SER A 250 16.06 -10.96 13.10
N GLU A 251 16.38 -9.67 13.14
CA GLU A 251 17.23 -9.07 14.17
C GLU A 251 16.61 -9.08 15.58
N LEU A 252 15.29 -9.17 15.66
CA LEU A 252 14.56 -9.31 16.93
C LEU A 252 14.40 -10.78 17.36
N GLY A 253 14.98 -11.73 16.60
CA GLY A 253 14.95 -13.15 16.91
C GLY A 253 13.71 -13.89 16.41
N PHE A 254 12.94 -13.30 15.48
CA PHE A 254 11.81 -14.01 14.88
C PHE A 254 12.29 -15.17 13.99
N PRO A 255 11.60 -16.32 14.03
CA PRO A 255 11.94 -17.48 13.22
C PRO A 255 11.77 -17.18 11.72
N SER A 256 12.64 -17.74 10.89
CA SER A 256 12.56 -17.62 9.43
C SER A 256 11.51 -18.59 8.85
N GLY A 257 10.24 -18.41 9.23
CA GLY A 257 9.13 -19.30 8.85
C GLY A 257 7.97 -18.56 8.19
N VAL A 258 7.04 -19.31 7.62
CA VAL A 258 5.86 -18.79 6.91
C VAL A 258 5.10 -17.76 7.76
N SER A 259 4.92 -18.02 9.06
CA SER A 259 4.26 -17.09 9.99
C SER A 259 4.91 -15.70 10.01
N THR A 260 6.24 -15.60 10.07
CA THR A 260 6.94 -14.31 10.05
C THR A 260 6.83 -13.62 8.70
N PHE A 261 6.94 -14.36 7.59
CA PHE A 261 6.71 -13.79 6.26
C PHE A 261 5.28 -13.26 6.10
N SER A 262 4.27 -13.97 6.62
CA SER A 262 2.87 -13.52 6.60
C SER A 262 2.67 -12.22 7.39
N ILE A 263 3.24 -12.11 8.60
CA ILE A 263 3.15 -10.87 9.40
C ILE A 263 3.86 -9.72 8.68
N MET A 264 5.05 -9.94 8.11
CA MET A 264 5.79 -8.91 7.38
C MET A 264 5.06 -8.47 6.12
N SER A 265 4.46 -9.41 5.39
CA SER A 265 3.62 -9.11 4.23
C SER A 265 2.38 -8.31 4.61
N GLY A 266 1.73 -8.66 5.72
CA GLY A 266 0.59 -7.91 6.26
C GLY A 266 0.96 -6.48 6.65
N LEU A 267 2.09 -6.28 7.34
CA LEU A 267 2.62 -4.95 7.66
C LEU A 267 2.97 -4.16 6.40
N ASN A 268 3.59 -4.81 5.41
CA ASN A 268 3.95 -4.20 4.14
C ASN A 268 2.70 -3.67 3.41
N LEU A 269 1.69 -4.52 3.28
CA LEU A 269 0.45 -4.20 2.59
C LEU A 269 -0.39 -3.17 3.36
N GLY A 270 -0.50 -3.31 4.68
CA GLY A 270 -1.20 -2.37 5.55
C GLY A 270 -0.58 -0.98 5.52
N GLY A 271 0.76 -0.87 5.58
CA GLY A 271 1.46 0.41 5.47
C GLY A 271 1.24 1.09 4.11
N TYR A 272 1.26 0.31 3.03
CA TYR A 272 0.96 0.80 1.68
C TYR A 272 -0.47 1.31 1.56
N HIS A 273 -1.48 0.53 1.96
CA HIS A 273 -2.89 0.95 1.83
C HIS A 273 -3.23 2.13 2.74
N PHE A 274 -2.62 2.24 3.91
CA PHE A 274 -2.78 3.43 4.75
C PHE A 274 -2.29 4.70 4.04
N GLY A 275 -1.15 4.62 3.34
CA GLY A 275 -0.69 5.72 2.49
C GLY A 275 -1.60 5.97 1.28
N ALA A 276 -2.13 4.91 0.67
CA ALA A 276 -3.06 5.01 -0.45
C ALA A 276 -4.41 5.66 -0.07
N PHE A 277 -4.82 5.53 1.19
CA PHE A 277 -5.96 6.27 1.74
C PHE A 277 -5.65 7.76 1.93
N VAL A 278 -4.48 8.09 2.47
CA VAL A 278 -4.06 9.49 2.71
C VAL A 278 -3.72 10.24 1.42
N GLY A 279 -3.21 9.54 0.41
CA GLY A 279 -2.73 10.11 -0.86
C GLY A 279 -3.76 10.98 -1.59
N PRO A 280 -4.94 10.46 -1.97
CA PRO A 280 -6.00 11.24 -2.63
C PRO A 280 -6.50 12.42 -1.79
N LEU A 281 -6.62 12.23 -0.46
CA LEU A 281 -7.06 13.28 0.44
C LEU A 281 -6.11 14.48 0.38
N LEU A 282 -4.80 14.23 0.49
CA LEU A 282 -3.79 15.28 0.31
C LEU A 282 -3.75 15.80 -1.13
N GLY A 283 -3.91 14.93 -2.12
CA GLY A 283 -3.93 15.27 -3.54
C GLY A 283 -4.97 16.31 -3.88
N GLY A 284 -6.24 16.00 -3.63
CA GLY A 284 -7.37 16.90 -3.88
C GLY A 284 -7.26 18.17 -3.05
N THR A 285 -7.24 18.04 -1.72
CA THR A 285 -7.29 19.20 -0.81
C THR A 285 -6.12 20.16 -0.99
N LEU A 286 -4.88 19.68 -1.08
CA LEU A 286 -3.74 20.58 -1.29
C LEU A 286 -3.78 21.19 -2.69
N THR A 287 -4.20 20.45 -3.71
CA THR A 287 -4.22 20.99 -5.08
C THR A 287 -5.28 22.07 -5.22
N ASP A 288 -6.42 21.94 -4.56
CA ASP A 288 -7.49 22.92 -4.58
C ASP A 288 -7.12 24.19 -3.79
N LEU A 289 -6.44 24.05 -2.64
CA LEU A 289 -6.09 25.17 -1.77
C LEU A 289 -4.87 26.00 -2.26
N MET A 290 -3.81 25.34 -2.73
CA MET A 290 -2.54 26.01 -3.07
C MET A 290 -2.08 25.78 -4.51
N GLY A 291 -2.80 24.97 -5.29
CA GLY A 291 -2.45 24.64 -6.66
C GLY A 291 -1.36 23.56 -6.78
N PHE A 292 -1.43 22.79 -7.86
CA PHE A 292 -0.61 21.60 -8.12
C PHE A 292 0.90 21.75 -7.87
N GLY A 293 1.49 22.89 -8.26
CA GLY A 293 2.93 23.12 -8.10
C GLY A 293 3.38 23.20 -6.63
N TYR A 294 2.59 23.88 -5.77
CA TYR A 294 2.88 23.93 -4.34
C TYR A 294 2.59 22.59 -3.67
N SER A 295 1.50 21.92 -4.04
CA SER A 295 1.14 20.60 -3.52
C SER A 295 2.20 19.54 -3.82
N ALA A 296 2.70 19.48 -5.06
CA ALA A 296 3.78 18.58 -5.45
C ALA A 296 5.09 18.92 -4.73
N THR A 297 5.37 20.21 -4.47
CA THR A 297 6.52 20.65 -3.68
C THR A 297 6.41 20.18 -2.22
N THR A 298 5.21 20.21 -1.63
CA THR A 298 4.96 19.68 -0.28
C THR A 298 5.26 18.18 -0.21
N ILE A 299 4.81 17.41 -1.20
CA ILE A 299 5.13 15.97 -1.29
C ILE A 299 6.64 15.75 -1.51
N SER A 300 7.29 16.55 -2.36
CA SER A 300 8.74 16.52 -2.55
C SER A 300 9.50 16.75 -1.23
N ALA A 301 9.06 17.73 -0.43
CA ALA A 301 9.64 18.02 0.88
C ALA A 301 9.40 16.88 1.88
N ALA A 302 8.24 16.23 1.85
CA ALA A 302 7.96 15.06 2.69
C ALA A 302 8.87 13.86 2.33
N TYR A 303 9.14 13.64 1.04
CA TYR A 303 10.14 12.65 0.61
C TYR A 303 11.56 13.02 1.04
N LEU A 304 11.93 14.30 0.98
CA LEU A 304 13.23 14.77 1.47
C LEU A 304 13.37 14.54 2.99
N LEU A 305 12.32 14.82 3.76
CA LEU A 305 12.28 14.53 5.19
C LEU A 305 12.44 13.02 5.45
N THR A 306 11.77 12.19 4.65
CA THR A 306 11.90 10.72 4.73
C THR A 306 13.33 10.27 4.46
N PHE A 307 14.00 10.84 3.46
CA PHE A 307 15.42 10.61 3.19
C PHE A 307 16.30 10.97 4.41
N LEU A 308 16.05 12.12 5.05
CA LEU A 308 16.79 12.53 6.25
C LEU A 308 16.55 11.57 7.43
N ILE A 309 15.31 11.12 7.63
CA ILE A 309 14.96 10.11 8.65
C ILE A 309 15.71 8.80 8.37
N PHE A 310 15.75 8.35 7.12
CA PHE A 310 16.52 7.16 6.73
C PHE A 310 18.02 7.34 6.98
N CYS A 311 18.59 8.51 6.66
CA CYS A 311 19.99 8.81 6.98
C CYS A 311 20.25 8.70 8.48
N CYS A 312 19.36 9.22 9.33
CA CYS A 312 19.46 9.14 10.78
C CYS A 312 19.37 7.69 11.28
N ILE A 313 18.36 6.92 10.84
CA ILE A 313 18.15 5.53 11.27
C ILE A 313 19.33 4.66 10.81
N LEU A 314 19.68 4.70 9.53
CA LEU A 314 20.75 3.88 8.96
C LEU A 314 22.12 4.30 9.48
N GLY A 315 22.36 5.61 9.66
CA GLY A 315 23.59 6.15 10.24
C GLY A 315 23.77 5.73 11.70
N HIS A 316 22.71 5.79 12.51
CA HIS A 316 22.74 5.31 13.90
C HIS A 316 23.05 3.81 13.95
N ARG A 317 22.42 3.01 13.07
CA ARG A 317 22.69 1.58 12.97
C ARG A 317 24.12 1.26 12.54
N TYR A 318 24.65 1.96 11.55
CA TYR A 318 26.03 1.81 11.10
C TYR A 318 27.02 2.10 12.25
N LYS A 319 26.79 3.18 13.00
CA LYS A 319 27.61 3.56 14.16
C LYS A 319 27.55 2.52 15.27
N ASN A 320 26.37 1.99 15.61
CA ASN A 320 26.23 0.98 16.65
C ASN A 320 26.88 -0.35 16.24
N ARG A 321 26.73 -0.78 14.98
CA ARG A 321 27.39 -2.00 14.49
C ARG A 321 28.92 -1.89 14.61
N ASN A 322 29.50 -0.77 14.19
CA ASN A 322 30.96 -0.56 14.33
C ASN A 322 31.41 -0.52 15.79
N LYS A 323 30.64 0.06 16.71
CA LYS A 323 30.97 0.02 18.15
C LYS A 323 31.00 -1.41 18.70
N HIS A 324 30.06 -2.26 18.29
CA HIS A 324 30.04 -3.67 18.72
C HIS A 324 31.24 -4.44 18.16
N VAL A 325 31.55 -4.26 16.87
CA VAL A 325 32.72 -4.91 16.23
C VAL A 325 34.02 -4.48 16.93
N LEU A 326 34.21 -3.19 17.18
CA LEU A 326 35.41 -2.69 17.87
C LEU A 326 35.52 -3.25 19.30
N LYS A 327 34.39 -3.35 20.02
CA LYS A 327 34.37 -3.91 21.39
C LYS A 327 34.68 -5.41 21.41
N GLU A 328 34.24 -6.14 20.39
CA GLU A 328 34.51 -7.58 20.22
C GLU A 328 35.97 -7.83 19.80
N GLU A 329 36.53 -6.97 18.95
CA GLU A 329 37.94 -6.98 18.56
C GLU A 329 38.87 -6.64 19.74
N GLU A 330 38.48 -5.70 20.61
CA GLU A 330 39.23 -5.33 21.83
C GLU A 330 39.18 -6.42 22.92
N SER A 331 38.07 -7.16 23.03
CA SER A 331 37.92 -8.24 24.02
C SER A 331 38.51 -9.58 23.59
N SER A 332 38.68 -9.80 22.28
CA SER A 332 39.32 -11.01 21.71
C SER A 332 40.76 -11.28 22.19
N PRO A 333 41.71 -10.31 22.22
CA PRO A 333 43.05 -10.53 22.75
C PRO A 333 43.07 -10.71 24.27
N LEU A 334 42.20 -10.03 25.02
CA LEU A 334 42.08 -10.18 26.47
C LEU A 334 41.57 -11.57 26.87
N LEU A 335 40.64 -12.14 26.10
CA LEU A 335 40.18 -13.52 26.30
C LEU A 335 41.27 -14.55 25.98
N LYS A 336 42.13 -14.30 24.98
CA LYS A 336 43.29 -15.15 24.70
C LYS A 336 44.32 -15.10 25.81
N GLN A 337 44.68 -13.91 26.29
CA GLN A 337 45.62 -13.73 27.40
C GLN A 337 45.09 -14.34 28.71
N HIS A 338 43.80 -14.15 29.01
CA HIS A 338 43.17 -14.74 30.19
C HIS A 338 43.19 -16.28 30.13
N ASN A 339 42.88 -16.88 28.98
CA ASN A 339 42.90 -18.33 28.80
C ASN A 339 44.31 -18.94 28.84
N GLU A 340 45.32 -18.23 28.31
CA GLU A 340 46.72 -18.63 28.42
C GLU A 340 47.23 -18.56 29.87
N SER A 341 46.90 -17.48 30.59
CA SER A 341 47.24 -17.35 32.01
C SER A 341 46.57 -18.45 32.86
N ARG A 342 45.31 -18.80 32.57
CA ARG A 342 44.60 -19.90 33.24
C ARG A 342 45.23 -21.27 32.95
N ARG A 343 45.68 -21.51 31.72
CA ARG A 343 46.39 -22.75 31.33
C ARG A 343 47.74 -22.88 32.02
N SER A 344 48.49 -21.80 32.18
CA SER A 344 49.77 -21.81 32.91
C SER A 344 49.58 -22.16 34.40
N SER A 345 48.59 -21.56 35.05
CA SER A 345 48.26 -21.83 36.47
C SER A 345 47.75 -23.25 36.72
N PHE A 346 47.05 -23.86 35.75
CA PHE A 346 46.57 -25.25 35.85
C PHE A 346 47.64 -26.29 35.47
N GLY A 347 48.70 -25.89 34.77
CA GLY A 347 49.84 -26.73 34.43
C GLY A 347 50.81 -26.93 35.61
N GLU A 348 50.99 -25.90 36.45
CA GLU A 348 51.87 -25.98 37.63
C GLU A 348 51.30 -26.85 38.77
N THR A 349 49.98 -26.99 38.87
CA THR A 349 49.35 -27.80 39.95
C THR A 349 49.38 -29.31 39.71
N LYS A 350 49.81 -29.79 38.53
CA LYS A 350 49.93 -31.22 38.23
C LYS A 350 51.32 -31.82 38.45
N ASN A 351 52.30 -31.01 38.86
CA ASN A 351 53.70 -31.41 38.95
C ASN A 351 54.28 -31.36 40.39
N SER A 352 53.43 -31.33 41.41
CA SER A 352 53.87 -31.33 42.81
C SER A 352 53.39 -32.54 43.61
#